data_AF-A0A832N0E1-F1
#
_entry.id   AF-A0A832N0E1-F1
#
_cell.length_a   1.000
_cell.length_b   1.000
_cell.length_c   1.000
_cell.angle_alpha   90.00
_cell.angle_beta   90.00
_cell.angle_gamma   90.00
#
_symmetry.space_group_name_H-M   'P 1'
#
loop_
_entity.id
_entity.type
_entity.pdbx_description
1 polymer ?
#
loop_
_entity_poly.entity_id
_entity_poly.type
_entity_poly.pdbx_seq_one_letter_code
_entity_poly.pdbx_strand_id
1 'polypeptide(L)' 'ELFERGNPLQEVAQQLFETSTLEKVKKLCEFIKTSKRGIPFDRTKNEDKS' A
#
# COMPACT_ATOMS: atom_id res chain seq x y z
N GLU A 1 8.09 5.14 2.78
CA GLU A 1 7.81 4.14 3.84
C GLU A 1 6.97 2.94 3.39
N LEU A 2 5.71 3.11 2.98
CA LEU A 2 4.81 1.98 2.66
C LEU A 2 5.31 1.11 1.50
N PHE A 3 5.88 1.73 0.47
CA PHE A 3 6.37 1.06 -0.75
C PHE A 3 7.90 0.96 -0.84
N GLU A 4 8.62 1.32 0.23
CA GLU A 4 10.08 1.47 0.19
C GLU A 4 10.82 0.54 1.15
N ARG A 5 10.11 -0.09 2.09
CA ARG A 5 10.75 -0.87 3.17
C ARG A 5 11.08 -2.32 2.82
N GLY A 6 10.77 -2.81 1.61
CA GLY A 6 10.93 -4.22 1.23
C GLY A 6 10.08 -5.22 2.02
N ASN A 7 9.35 -4.74 3.05
CA ASN A 7 8.42 -5.49 3.86
C ASN A 7 7.08 -5.69 3.13
N PRO A 8 6.32 -6.75 3.44
CA PRO A 8 4.99 -6.95 2.89
C PRO A 8 4.09 -5.73 3.09
N LEU A 9 3.46 -5.26 2.00
CA LEU A 9 2.63 -4.05 2.01
C LEU A 9 1.51 -4.10 3.06
N GLN A 10 0.97 -5.29 3.31
CA GLN A 10 -0.08 -5.53 4.30
C GLN A 10 0.42 -5.33 5.73
N GLU A 11 1.65 -5.73 6.06
CA GLU A 11 2.22 -5.57 7.39
C GLU A 11 2.48 -4.09 7.69
N VAL A 12 3.06 -3.37 6.73
CA VAL A 12 3.31 -1.93 6.89
C VAL A 12 1.99 -1.16 6.96
N ALA A 13 0.97 -1.55 6.17
CA ALA A 13 -0.36 -0.96 6.24
C ALA A 13 -1.08 -1.22 7.57
N GLN A 14 -0.89 -2.39 8.17
CA GLN A 14 -1.43 -2.69 9.51
C GLN A 14 -0.81 -1.77 10.56
N GLN A 15 0.53 -1.66 10.58
CA GLN A 15 1.23 -0.78 11.51
C GLN A 15 0.83 0.69 11.32
N LEU A 16 0.71 1.15 10.07
CA LEU A 16 0.31 2.51 9.76
C LEU A 16 -1.15 2.79 10.14
N PHE A 17 -2.04 1.81 10.03
CA PHE A 17 -3.44 1.93 10.45
C PHE A 17 -3.58 2.13 11.97
N GLU A 18 -2.79 1.40 12.76
CA GLU A 18 -2.82 1.45 14.22
C GLU A 18 -2.17 2.73 14.77
N THR A 19 -1.09 3.18 14.14
CA THR A 19 -0.30 4.33 14.61
C THR A 19 -0.81 5.67 14.08
N SER A 20 -1.54 5.69 12.96
CA SER A 20 -2.00 6.93 12.36
C SER A 20 -3.32 7.42 12.98
N THR A 21 -3.41 8.72 13.23
CA THR A 21 -4.64 9.41 13.69
C THR A 21 -5.46 9.98 12.53
N LEU A 22 -4.90 10.00 11.32
CA LEU A 22 -5.53 10.59 10.14
C LEU A 22 -6.49 9.61 9.47
N GLU A 23 -7.76 10.00 9.35
CA GLU A 23 -8.80 9.18 8.73
C GLU A 23 -8.48 8.82 7.26
N LYS A 24 -7.85 9.73 6.51
CA LYS A 24 -7.41 9.47 5.12
C LYS A 24 -6.37 8.35 5.05
N VAL A 25 -5.46 8.29 6.02
CA VAL A 25 -4.44 7.24 6.10
C VAL A 25 -5.08 5.91 6.49
N LYS A 26 -6.04 5.92 7.42
CA LYS A 26 -6.79 4.72 7.82
C LYS A 26 -7.57 4.12 6.65
N LYS A 27 -8.29 4.94 5.89
CA LYS A 27 -9.04 4.51 4.69
C LYS A 27 -8.13 3.87 3.63
N LEU A 28 -6.94 4.45 3.42
CA LEU A 28 -5.95 3.87 2.51
C LEU A 28 -5.47 2.51 3.01
N CYS A 29 -5.11 2.40 4.29
CA CYS A 29 -4.64 1.14 4.86
C CYS A 29 -5.73 0.06 4.86
N GLU A 30 -6.98 0.43 5.11
CA GLU A 30 -8.13 -0.46 5.03
C GLU A 30 -8.37 -0.99 3.61
N PHE A 31 -8.26 -0.13 2.60
CA PHE A 31 -8.28 -0.54 1.19
C PHE A 31 -7.16 -1.56 0.89
N ILE A 32 -5.94 -1.31 1.39
CA ILE A 32 -4.80 -2.20 1.19
C ILE A 32 -5.03 -3.56 1.84
N LYS A 33 -5.56 -3.60 3.07
CA LYS A 33 -5.85 -4.83 3.80
C LYS A 33 -6.97 -5.66 3.19
N THR A 34 -7.98 -5.02 2.60
CA THR A 34 -9.17 -5.69 2.05
C THR A 34 -9.02 -6.10 0.58
N SER A 35 -7.97 -5.62 -0.11
CA SER A 35 -7.72 -5.97 -1.51
C SER A 35 -7.36 -7.46 -1.66
N LYS A 36 -8.21 -8.22 -2.38
CA LYS A 36 -8.05 -9.68 -2.60
C LYS A 36 -7.15 -10.05 -3.78
N ARG A 37 -6.98 -9.16 -4.77
CA ARG A 37 -6.16 -9.42 -5.98
C ARG A 37 -4.70 -8.99 -5.81
N GLY A 38 -4.29 -8.67 -4.58
CA GLY A 38 -3.02 -8.01 -4.30
C GLY A 38 -3.03 -6.54 -4.76
N ILE A 39 -2.04 -5.78 -4.32
CA ILE A 39 -1.76 -4.45 -4.84
C ILE A 39 -0.44 -4.55 -5.60
N PRO A 40 -0.40 -4.15 -6.88
CA PRO A 40 0.84 -4.16 -7.64
C PRO A 40 1.86 -3.25 -6.95
N PHE A 41 2.94 -3.86 -6.46
CA PHE A 41 4.06 -3.17 -5.83
C PHE A 41 5.01 -2.58 -6.88
N ASP A 42 5.15 -3.28 -8.00
CA ASP A 42 5.79 -2.75 -9.19
C ASP A 42 4.91 -1.65 -9.78
N ARG A 43 5.42 -0.41 -9.73
CA ARG A 43 5.09 0.55 -10.78
C ARG A 43 5.62 -0.05 -12.06
N THR A 44 4.78 -0.77 -12.80
CA THR A 44 5.03 -0.92 -14.24
C THR A 44 5.21 0.49 -14.74
N LYS A 45 6.48 0.89 -14.98
CA LYS A 45 6.74 1.93 -15.97
C LYS A 45 6.03 1.38 -17.19
N ASN A 46 4.89 1.96 -17.55
CA ASN A 46 4.49 1.93 -18.93
C ASN A 46 5.64 2.66 -19.64
N GLU A 47 6.65 1.91 -20.06
CA GLU A 47 7.30 2.23 -21.31
C GLU A 47 6.18 2.18 -22.33
N ASP A 48 5.67 3.36 -22.63
CA ASP A 48 5.03 3.70 -23.90
C ASP A 48 5.95 3.13 -24.98
N LYS A 49 5.69 1.88 -25.40
CA LYS A 49 6.30 1.35 -26.62
C LYS A 49 5.57 2.04 -27.77
N SER A 50 6.28 3.02 -28.34
CA SER A 50 6.03 3.62 -29.66
C SER A 50 5.77 2.58 -30.74
#